data_AF-A0A446AUA8-F1
#
_entry.id   AF-A0A446AUA8-F1
#
_cell.length_a   1.000
_cell.length_b   1.000
_cell.length_c   1.000
_cell.angle_alpha   90.00
_cell.angle_beta   90.00
_cell.angle_gamma   90.00
#
_symmetry.space_group_name_H-M   'P 1'
#
loop_
_entity.id
_entity.type
_entity.pdbx_description
1 polymer ?
#
loop_
_entity_poly.entity_id
_entity_poly.type
_entity_poly.pdbx_seq_one_letter_code
_entity_poly.pdbx_strand_id
1 'polypeptide(L)' 'MDDNNKERLRLYQPGDTVVLYGCFAAEYGVMDTQSGEVRSIDWRTHQLQLYFACDDECRCIPFASITAVLAPAPG' A
#
# COMPACT_ATOMS: atom_id res chain seq x y z
N MET A 1 -5.37 9.57 3.04
CA MET A 1 -5.64 8.38 3.86
C MET A 1 -6.26 8.78 5.20
N ASP A 2 -7.40 8.18 5.54
CA ASP A 2 -8.05 8.26 6.86
C ASP A 2 -7.29 7.46 7.93
N ASP A 3 -7.67 7.66 9.20
CA ASP A 3 -6.96 7.07 10.35
C ASP A 3 -7.12 5.55 10.45
N ASN A 4 -8.27 4.98 10.07
CA ASN A 4 -8.48 3.53 10.08
C ASN A 4 -7.50 2.83 9.11
N ASN A 5 -7.28 3.39 7.92
CA ASN A 5 -6.27 2.88 6.99
C ASN A 5 -4.84 3.02 7.51
N LYS A 6 -4.52 4.10 8.25
CA LYS A 6 -3.22 4.22 8.93
C LYS A 6 -3.04 3.16 10.01
N GLU A 7 -4.07 2.92 10.82
CA GLU A 7 -4.03 1.88 11.86
C GLU A 7 -3.82 0.49 11.26
N ARG A 8 -4.48 0.19 10.14
CA ARG A 8 -4.24 -1.07 9.41
C ARG A 8 -2.82 -1.14 8.87
N LEU A 9 -2.31 -0.07 8.27
CA LEU A 9 -0.96 -0.05 7.73
C LEU A 9 0.12 -0.26 8.81
N ARG A 10 -0.14 0.17 10.06
CA ARG A 10 0.74 -0.08 11.21
C ARG A 10 0.85 -1.55 11.61
N LEU A 11 -0.09 -2.40 11.19
CA LEU A 11 -0.04 -3.83 11.47
C LEU A 11 0.95 -4.56 10.57
N TYR A 12 1.36 -3.94 9.46
CA TYR A 12 2.30 -4.52 8.51
C TYR A 12 3.76 -4.21 8.87
N GLN A 13 4.63 -5.17 8.63
CA GLN A 13 6.08 -5.09 8.76
C GLN A 13 6.77 -5.24 7.40
N PRO A 14 8.02 -4.80 7.25
CA PRO A 14 8.83 -5.15 6.10
C PRO A 14 8.87 -6.67 5.87
N GLY A 15 8.59 -7.11 4.65
CA GLY A 15 8.44 -8.52 4.27
C GLY A 15 6.99 -8.99 4.17
N ASP A 16 6.03 -8.28 4.77
CA ASP A 16 4.62 -8.65 4.67
C ASP A 16 4.05 -8.27 3.30
N THR A 17 3.08 -9.05 2.81
CA THR A 17 2.30 -8.66 1.62
C THR A 17 1.09 -7.84 2.03
N VAL A 18 1.02 -6.59 1.57
CA VAL A 18 -0.12 -5.70 1.77
C VAL A 18 -0.97 -5.64 0.50
N VAL A 19 -2.28 -5.47 0.67
CA VAL A 19 -3.22 -5.25 -0.43
C VAL A 19 -3.83 -3.86 -0.28
N LEU A 20 -3.74 -3.07 -1.34
CA LEU A 20 -4.15 -1.67 -1.37
C LEU A 20 -5.16 -1.40 -2.50
N TYR A 21 -5.98 -0.39 -2.30
CA TYR A 21 -6.92 0.13 -3.29
C TYR A 21 -6.57 1.57 -3.67
N GLY A 22 -6.76 1.90 -4.95
CA GLY A 22 -6.70 3.28 -5.46
C GLY A 22 -5.31 3.86 -5.68
N CYS A 23 -4.26 3.04 -5.72
CA CYS A 23 -2.85 3.47 -5.64
C CYS A 23 -2.27 4.18 -6.87
N PHE A 24 -2.98 4.22 -8.00
CA PHE A 24 -2.50 4.82 -9.25
C PHE A 24 -3.50 5.85 -9.79
N ALA A 25 -2.97 6.83 -10.53
CA ALA A 25 -3.79 7.90 -11.11
C ALA A 25 -4.91 7.30 -11.97
N ALA A 26 -6.14 7.73 -11.69
CA ALA A 26 -7.36 7.29 -12.36
C ALA A 26 -7.47 7.77 -13.82
N GLU A 27 -6.37 7.85 -14.57
CA GLU A 27 -6.39 8.21 -15.99
C GLU A 27 -7.22 7.22 -16.82
N TYR A 28 -7.53 6.05 -16.27
CA TYR A 28 -8.40 5.03 -16.87
C TYR A 28 -9.69 4.72 -16.07
N GLY A 29 -9.99 5.45 -14.99
CA GLY A 29 -11.24 5.30 -14.25
C GLY A 29 -11.46 3.95 -13.52
N VAL A 30 -10.43 3.10 -13.42
CA VAL A 30 -10.50 1.82 -12.71
C VAL A 30 -9.74 1.94 -11.38
N MET A 31 -10.45 1.74 -10.26
CA MET A 31 -9.84 1.56 -8.95
C MET A 31 -9.39 0.10 -8.80
N ASP A 32 -8.22 -0.23 -9.35
CA ASP A 32 -7.71 -1.58 -9.22
C ASP A 32 -7.10 -1.85 -7.84
N THR A 33 -7.21 -3.12 -7.44
CA THR A 33 -6.57 -3.65 -6.24
C THR A 33 -5.13 -4.04 -6.59
N GLN A 34 -4.18 -3.62 -5.77
CA GLN A 34 -2.76 -3.91 -5.97
C GLN A 34 -2.21 -4.57 -4.73
N SER A 35 -1.41 -5.63 -4.90
CA SER A 35 -0.69 -6.28 -3.82
C SER A 35 0.81 -6.13 -4.02
N GLY A 36 1.53 -5.93 -2.92
CA GLY A 36 2.98 -5.79 -2.95
C GLY A 36 3.59 -6.14 -1.60
N GLU A 37 4.85 -6.53 -1.62
CA GLU A 37 5.63 -6.80 -0.41
C GLU A 37 6.10 -5.46 0.17
N VAL A 38 5.82 -5.22 1.45
CA VAL A 38 6.27 -4.03 2.17
C VAL A 38 7.79 -4.06 2.28
N ARG A 39 8.46 -3.04 1.75
CA ARG A 39 9.90 -2.83 1.94
C ARG A 39 10.17 -1.85 3.06
N SER A 40 9.40 -0.77 3.12
CA SER A 40 9.49 0.23 4.18
C SER A 40 8.21 1.05 4.30
N ILE A 41 7.95 1.57 5.50
CA ILE A 41 6.83 2.49 5.77
C ILE A 41 7.42 3.74 6.42
N ASP A 42 7.44 4.85 5.69
CA ASP A 42 7.93 6.14 6.20
C ASP A 42 6.76 7.03 6.62
N TRP A 43 6.56 7.10 7.94
CA TRP A 43 5.53 7.93 8.56
C TRP A 43 5.88 9.42 8.57
N ARG A 44 7.15 9.80 8.42
CA ARG A 44 7.57 11.21 8.38
C ARG A 44 7.24 11.82 7.02
N THR A 45 7.46 11.07 5.95
CA THR A 45 7.18 11.51 4.57
C THR A 45 5.83 11.04 4.05
N HIS A 46 5.11 10.21 4.83
CA HIS A 46 3.83 9.59 4.48
C HIS A 46 3.92 8.77 3.17
N GLN A 47 4.94 7.92 3.08
CA GLN A 47 5.20 7.07 1.92
C GLN A 47 5.30 5.60 2.33
N LEU A 48 4.80 4.73 1.46
CA LEU A 48 4.89 3.28 1.57
C LEU A 48 5.72 2.78 0.39
N GLN A 49 6.81 2.05 0.66
CA GLN A 49 7.59 1.41 -0.39
C GLN A 49 7.14 -0.04 -0.53
N LEU A 50 6.70 -0.40 -1.73
CA LEU A 50 6.29 -1.75 -2.08
C LEU A 50 7.17 -2.33 -3.16
N TYR A 51 7.46 -3.62 -3.04
CA TYR A 51 8.02 -4.43 -4.10
C TYR A 51 6.91 -5.23 -4.79
N PHE A 52 6.82 -5.10 -6.11
CA PHE A 52 5.85 -5.79 -6.97
C PHE A 52 6.55 -6.91 -7.72
N ALA A 53 6.35 -8.16 -7.28
CA ALA A 53 7.00 -9.33 -7.87
C ALA A 53 6.65 -9.56 -9.35
N CYS A 54 5.47 -9.10 -9.80
CA CYS A 54 5.05 -9.21 -11.20
C CYS A 54 5.89 -8.35 -12.15
N ASP A 55 6.32 -7.18 -11.66
CA ASP A 55 7.06 -6.20 -12.44
C ASP A 55 8.57 -6.20 -12.09
N ASP A 56 8.96 -7.00 -11.08
CA ASP A 56 10.30 -7.00 -10.45
C ASP A 56 10.77 -5.58 -10.07
N GLU A 57 9.86 -4.77 -9.53
CA GLU A 57 10.09 -3.34 -9.29
C GLU A 57 9.69 -2.91 -7.88
N CYS A 58 10.48 -1.99 -7.30
CA CYS A 58 10.12 -1.27 -6.07
C CYS A 58 9.54 0.10 -6.40
N ARG A 59 8.32 0.39 -5.91
CA ARG A 59 7.67 1.70 -6.09
C ARG A 59 7.32 2.33 -4.75
N CYS A 60 7.44 3.66 -4.69
CA CYS A 60 7.01 4.44 -3.54
C CYS A 60 5.60 4.98 -3.76
N ILE A 61 4.67 4.60 -2.88
CA ILE A 61 3.26 4.98 -2.93
C ILE A 61 2.98 6.01 -1.83
N PRO A 62 2.62 7.25 -2.17
CA PRO A 62 2.19 8.23 -1.18
C PRO A 62 0.90 7.80 -0.49
N PHE A 63 0.77 8.01 0.82
CA PHE A 63 -0.46 7.71 1.55
C PHE A 63 -1.67 8.48 1.00
N ALA A 64 -1.44 9.66 0.41
CA ALA A 64 -2.50 10.43 -0.23
C ALA A 64 -3.17 9.68 -1.40
N SER A 65 -2.44 8.79 -2.06
CA SER A 65 -2.93 7.97 -3.17
C SER A 65 -3.58 6.67 -2.71
N ILE A 66 -3.59 6.35 -1.41
CA ILE A 66 -4.17 5.10 -0.91
C ILE A 66 -5.59 5.40 -0.42
N THR A 67 -6.58 4.74 -1.02
CA THR A 67 -7.99 4.90 -0.65
C THR A 67 -8.45 3.86 0.37
N ALA A 68 -7.90 2.64 0.30
CA ALA A 68 -8.10 1.62 1.32
C ALA A 68 -6.90 0.69 1.47
N VAL A 69 -6.65 0.27 2.71
CA VAL A 69 -5.70 -0.78 3.09
C VAL A 69 -6.54 -1.96 3.57
N LEU A 70 -6.36 -3.13 2.96
CA LEU A 70 -7.00 -4.35 3.46
C LEU A 70 -6.34 -4.76 4.78
N ALA A 71 -7.11 -5.26 5.74
CA ALA A 71 -6.50 -5.80 6.95
C ALA A 71 -5.74 -7.09 6.63
N PRO A 72 -4.61 -7.38 7.30
CA PRO A 72 -3.96 -8.67 7.15
C PRO A 72 -4.95 -9.79 7.54
N ALA A 73 -4.99 -10.86 6.75
CA ALA A 73 -5.84 -12.00 7.08
C ALA A 73 -5.42 -12.56 8.44
N PRO A 74 -6.36 -12.95 9.32
CA PRO A 74 -6.01 -13.65 10.55
C PRO A 74 -5.31 -14.96 10.17
N GLY A 75 -4.06 -15.11 10.64
CA GLY A 75 -3.27 -16.34 10.51
C GLY A 75 -3.71 -17.42 11.50
#